data_AF-A0A2V8U2E6-F1
#
_entry.id   AF-A0A2V8U2E6-F1
#
_cell.length_a   1.000
_cell.length_b   1.000
_cell.length_c   1.000
_cell.angle_alpha   90.00
_cell.angle_beta   90.00
_cell.angle_gamma   90.00
#
_symmetry.space_group_name_H-M   'P 1'
#
loop_
_entity.id
_entity.type
_entity.pdbx_description
1 polymer ?
#
loop_
_entity_poly.entity_id
_entity_poly.type
_entity_poly.pdbx_seq_one_letter_code
_entity_poly.pdbx_strand_id
1 'polypeptide(L)'
;MAKLKLGDVGAHMMSERGGTIDYMAPELLRGGRASVATDLYALGVLFHVMLAGHPPRRLPEPPQTTHADSREGAQTKLDVAAETGSQREGEDLPSRWTRTITRCLEPRPEDRFDSAEQVWHALEGRRLVAKWVMAAMLALIVALLVTLWQLREKPGPPIRLAVLPFSIQGEPVPSADGIAYDVANRLSGLRRNFTVISPREATRYQVRTVQDAKSVLNATHVLEMRIQNSGKVILASAAVLDMSSGRAIRELKGDYSVDDTPLLTKALIATVTGALGLRSGISKELVSASAYPFYVQGIALVQRDGDSADQAIPYFRKAIEIDSRSALPYAGLAEAQLQKFSSGYGRQWLEQAQQAITKAKSLNADSVPVLLASGLLNQEQGFYEQAVRDISRAAEIDATSSDAWRRLATLY
;
A
#
# COMPACT_ATOMS: atom_id res chain seq x y z
N MET A 1 -2.29 29.42 25.45
CA MET A 1 -2.10 30.88 25.32
C MET A 1 -2.86 31.56 26.45
N ALA A 2 -2.16 32.00 27.50
CA ALA A 2 -2.76 32.86 28.52
C ALA A 2 -2.85 34.28 27.97
N LYS A 3 -4.02 34.92 28.07
CA LYS A 3 -4.21 36.34 27.72
C LYS A 3 -4.13 37.17 28.99
N LEU A 4 -3.06 37.95 29.16
CA LEU A 4 -3.02 39.04 30.14
C LEU A 4 -3.71 40.26 29.51
N LYS A 5 -4.74 40.78 30.18
CA LYS A 5 -5.29 42.12 29.93
C LYS A 5 -4.76 43.04 31.03
N LEU A 6 -4.36 44.26 30.70
CA LEU A 6 -4.18 45.30 31.72
C LEU A 6 -5.55 45.52 32.38
N GLY A 7 -5.63 45.25 33.69
CA GLY A 7 -6.82 45.52 34.50
C GLY A 7 -6.83 46.98 34.96
N ASP A 8 -8.03 47.51 35.16
CA ASP A 8 -8.28 48.88 35.60
C ASP A 8 -7.73 49.15 37.02
N VAL A 9 -7.30 50.39 37.27
CA VAL A 9 -6.52 50.79 38.45
C VAL A 9 -7.40 50.83 39.70
N GLY A 10 -7.41 49.72 40.44
CA GLY A 10 -7.97 49.65 41.78
C GLY A 10 -7.03 50.28 42.81
N ALA A 11 -7.47 51.39 43.41
CA ALA A 11 -6.76 52.13 44.43
C ALA A 11 -6.44 51.27 45.67
N HIS A 12 -5.15 51.02 45.91
CA HIS A 12 -4.63 50.70 47.24
C HIS A 12 -3.36 51.51 47.54
N MET A 13 -3.51 52.38 48.55
CA MET A 13 -2.52 53.27 49.19
C MET A 13 -1.76 54.25 48.27
N MET A 14 -2.42 55.38 48.00
CA MET A 14 -1.80 56.61 47.49
C MET A 14 -0.93 57.26 48.57
N SER A 15 0.39 57.22 48.38
CA SER A 15 1.25 58.33 48.79
C SER A 15 1.22 59.37 47.66
N GLU A 16 1.25 60.66 47.97
CA GLU A 16 1.06 61.83 47.07
C GLU A 16 2.04 61.95 45.88
N ARG A 17 2.81 60.91 45.55
CA ARG A 17 3.55 60.75 44.30
C ARG A 17 3.37 59.31 43.80
N GLY A 18 2.49 59.14 42.82
CA GLY A 18 2.07 57.81 42.33
C GLY A 18 3.21 57.00 41.69
N GLY A 19 3.42 55.78 42.19
CA GLY A 19 4.21 54.72 41.58
C GLY A 19 4.93 53.85 42.60
N THR A 20 4.93 52.52 42.42
CA THR A 20 5.82 51.62 43.16
C THR A 20 7.26 51.97 42.76
N ILE A 21 8.03 52.57 43.68
CA ILE A 21 9.32 53.24 43.43
C ILE A 21 10.28 52.43 42.54
N ASP A 22 10.26 51.11 42.68
CA ASP A 22 11.15 50.19 41.95
C ASP A 22 10.90 50.16 40.43
N TYR A 23 9.66 50.45 39.99
CA TYR A 23 9.23 50.42 38.58
C TYR A 23 9.27 51.80 37.91
N MET A 24 9.47 52.86 38.69
CA MET A 24 9.45 54.23 38.19
C MET A 24 10.72 54.57 37.42
N ALA A 25 10.56 55.18 36.25
CA ALA A 25 11.67 55.66 35.43
C ALA A 25 12.42 56.81 36.13
N PRO A 26 13.76 56.93 35.96
CA PRO A 26 14.57 57.94 36.64
C PRO A 26 14.09 59.38 36.40
N GLU A 27 13.60 59.69 35.21
CA GLU A 27 13.11 61.03 34.87
C GLU A 27 11.83 61.43 35.62
N LEU A 28 10.96 60.48 35.97
CA LEU A 28 9.76 60.74 36.78
C LEU A 28 10.11 61.03 38.24
N LEU A 29 11.15 60.36 38.77
CA LEU A 29 11.65 60.61 40.14
C LEU A 29 12.24 62.02 40.29
N ARG A 30 12.73 62.61 39.19
CA ARG A 30 13.22 63.99 39.11
C ARG A 30 12.11 65.02 38.84
N GLY A 31 10.85 64.60 38.80
CA GLY A 31 9.69 65.48 38.54
C GLY A 31 9.41 65.74 37.06
N GLY A 32 9.98 64.94 36.16
CA GLY A 32 9.67 64.98 34.72
C GLY A 32 8.24 64.54 34.39
N ARG A 33 7.79 64.80 33.15
CA ARG A 33 6.48 64.35 32.66
C ARG A 33 6.57 62.94 32.08
N ALA A 34 5.54 62.14 32.31
CA ALA A 34 5.42 60.81 31.71
C ALA A 34 5.37 60.89 30.18
N SER A 35 6.06 59.95 29.52
CA SER A 35 6.15 59.84 28.07
C SER A 35 6.21 58.37 27.64
N VAL A 36 6.19 58.11 26.33
CA VAL A 36 6.38 56.75 25.78
C VAL A 36 7.66 56.10 26.30
N ALA A 37 8.76 56.87 26.42
CA ALA A 37 10.03 56.36 26.92
C ALA A 37 9.96 55.93 28.40
N THR A 38 9.08 56.54 29.19
CA THR A 38 8.82 56.19 30.59
C THR A 38 8.09 54.84 30.69
N ASP A 39 7.10 54.62 29.83
CA ASP A 39 6.38 53.34 29.76
C ASP A 39 7.29 52.21 29.29
N LEU A 40 8.22 52.49 28.37
CA LEU A 40 9.21 51.53 27.90
C LEU A 40 10.21 51.12 28.98
N TYR A 41 10.57 52.05 29.88
CA TYR A 41 11.39 51.72 31.05
C TYR A 41 10.65 50.78 32.01
N ALA A 42 9.39 51.09 32.34
CA ALA A 42 8.56 50.23 33.18
C ALA A 42 8.35 48.84 32.55
N LEU A 43 8.18 48.78 31.22
CA LEU A 43 8.12 47.54 30.46
C LEU A 43 9.42 46.73 30.54
N GLY A 44 10.58 47.39 30.48
CA GLY A 44 11.89 46.77 30.69
C GLY A 44 12.07 46.18 32.09
N VAL A 45 11.63 46.93 33.12
CA VAL A 45 11.63 46.44 34.51
C VAL A 45 10.71 45.22 34.64
N LEU A 46 9.51 45.28 34.05
CA LEU A 46 8.55 44.18 34.08
C LEU A 46 9.11 42.92 33.41
N PHE A 47 9.75 43.04 32.25
CA PHE A 47 10.41 41.91 31.60
C PHE A 47 11.54 41.32 32.44
N HIS A 48 12.31 42.16 33.13
CA HIS A 48 13.33 41.69 34.06
C HIS A 48 12.71 40.92 35.23
N VAL A 49 11.66 41.45 35.87
CA VAL A 49 10.92 40.78 36.95
C VAL A 49 10.33 39.44 36.50
N MET A 50 9.75 39.39 35.29
CA MET A 50 9.17 38.16 34.76
C MET A 50 10.20 37.07 34.50
N LEU A 51 11.45 37.43 34.20
CA LEU A 51 12.52 36.49 33.86
C LEU A 51 13.44 36.14 35.03
N ALA A 52 13.74 37.11 35.89
CA ALA A 52 14.63 36.97 37.05
C ALA A 52 13.87 36.79 38.38
N GLY A 53 12.56 37.07 38.41
CA GLY A 53 11.72 36.95 39.61
C GLY A 53 11.79 38.14 40.56
N HIS A 54 12.64 39.14 40.30
CA HIS A 54 12.78 40.36 41.10
C HIS A 54 13.06 41.59 40.22
N PRO A 55 12.78 42.81 40.69
CA PRO A 55 13.14 44.02 39.96
C PRO A 55 14.68 44.17 39.89
N PRO A 56 15.20 44.88 38.88
CA PRO A 56 16.64 45.09 38.75
C PRO A 56 17.14 45.88 39.96
N ARG A 57 18.11 45.31 40.68
CA ARG A 57 18.63 45.85 41.95
C ARG A 57 19.26 47.23 41.72
N ARG A 58 18.80 48.26 42.45
CA ARG A 58 19.48 49.57 42.52
C ARG A 58 20.54 49.49 43.63
N LEU A 59 21.80 49.81 43.34
CA LEU A 59 22.84 49.82 44.38
C LEU A 59 22.51 50.89 45.44
N PRO A 60 22.74 50.64 46.75
CA PRO A 60 22.51 51.64 47.78
C PRO A 60 23.55 52.77 47.68
N GLU A 61 23.14 54.00 47.95
CA GLU A 61 24.07 55.13 48.16
C GLU A 61 25.03 54.84 49.34
N PRO A 62 26.30 55.30 49.28
CA PRO A 62 27.25 55.11 50.38
C PRO A 62 26.78 55.84 51.68
N PRO A 63 27.22 55.37 52.86
CA PRO A 63 26.67 55.81 54.14
C PRO A 63 26.96 57.29 54.44
N GLN A 64 25.93 57.96 54.96
CA GLN A 64 25.90 59.39 55.27
C GLN A 64 26.74 59.72 56.51
N THR A 65 27.68 60.65 56.40
CA THR A 65 28.21 61.41 57.55
C THR A 65 27.41 62.70 57.75
N THR A 66 27.24 63.05 59.02
CA THR A 66 26.19 63.87 59.62
C THR A 66 26.42 65.40 59.52
N HIS A 67 25.28 66.12 59.39
CA HIS A 67 25.00 67.55 59.66
C HIS A 67 25.66 68.66 58.80
N ALA A 68 24.83 69.37 58.01
CA ALA A 68 24.37 70.75 58.31
C ALA A 68 23.58 71.34 57.11
N ASP A 69 22.60 72.19 57.45
CA ASP A 69 21.62 72.85 56.59
C ASP A 69 22.18 73.53 55.34
N SER A 70 21.62 73.23 54.16
CA SER A 70 21.39 74.17 53.03
C SER A 70 20.64 73.48 51.88
N ARG A 71 19.72 74.22 51.24
CA ARG A 71 18.87 73.78 50.11
C ARG A 71 19.63 73.35 48.84
N GLU A 72 20.95 73.49 48.81
CA GLU A 72 21.82 73.03 47.71
C GLU A 72 22.22 71.54 47.83
N GLY A 73 22.08 70.91 49.00
CA GLY A 73 22.39 69.49 49.19
C GLY A 73 21.35 68.50 48.63
N ALA A 74 20.20 68.99 48.14
CA ALA A 74 19.15 68.15 47.54
C ALA A 74 19.37 67.92 46.04
N GLN A 75 20.04 68.84 45.34
CA GLN A 75 20.34 68.72 43.92
C GLN A 75 21.50 67.73 43.69
N THR A 76 22.58 67.87 44.46
CA THR A 76 23.78 67.00 44.34
C THR A 76 23.53 65.56 44.77
N LYS A 77 22.53 65.30 45.64
CA LYS A 77 22.08 63.94 46.00
C LYS A 77 21.33 63.24 44.85
N LEU A 78 20.67 64.00 43.98
CA LEU A 78 19.88 63.45 42.86
C LEU A 78 20.75 63.12 41.64
N ASP A 79 21.86 63.84 41.47
CA ASP A 79 22.79 63.66 40.36
C ASP A 79 23.71 62.44 40.57
N VAL A 80 24.12 62.14 41.81
CA VAL A 80 24.94 60.95 42.11
C VAL A 80 24.11 59.65 42.01
N ALA A 81 22.83 59.68 42.40
CA ALA A 81 21.91 58.54 42.20
C ALA A 81 21.63 58.25 40.72
N ALA A 82 21.81 59.25 39.84
CA ALA A 82 21.64 59.13 38.39
C ALA A 82 22.83 58.42 37.71
N GLU A 83 24.06 58.72 38.14
CA GLU A 83 25.29 58.19 37.54
C GLU A 83 25.66 56.80 38.06
N THR A 84 25.31 56.46 39.31
CA THR A 84 25.61 55.15 39.91
C THR A 84 24.74 54.00 39.33
N GLY A 85 23.75 54.31 38.48
CA GLY A 85 22.90 53.32 37.81
C GLY A 85 23.60 52.47 36.74
N SER A 86 24.86 52.79 36.41
CA SER A 86 25.60 52.23 35.26
C SER A 86 26.31 50.89 35.49
N GLN A 87 26.32 50.32 36.70
CA GLN A 87 26.93 49.01 36.95
C GLN A 87 25.94 48.07 37.64
N ARG A 88 25.38 47.12 36.88
CA ARG A 88 24.52 46.05 37.40
C ARG A 88 25.09 44.70 36.96
N GLU A 89 25.24 43.79 37.93
CA GLU A 89 25.82 42.45 37.76
C GLU A 89 25.10 41.65 36.66
N GLY A 90 25.87 40.96 35.83
CA GLY A 90 25.38 40.16 34.72
C GLY A 90 24.65 38.91 35.20
N GLU A 91 23.33 38.93 35.12
CA GLU A 91 22.47 37.78 35.37
C GLU A 91 22.21 37.01 34.06
N ASP A 92 22.15 35.68 34.13
CA ASP A 92 22.15 34.75 32.99
C ASP A 92 20.81 34.74 32.21
N LEU A 93 20.44 35.89 31.65
CA LEU A 93 19.26 36.05 30.80
C LEU A 93 19.55 35.55 29.37
N PRO A 94 18.58 34.92 28.67
CA PRO A 94 18.78 34.53 27.27
C PRO A 94 19.14 35.74 26.40
N SER A 95 20.21 35.64 25.60
CA SER A 95 20.89 36.75 24.92
C SER A 95 20.02 37.80 24.22
N ARG A 96 18.88 37.40 23.64
CA ARG A 96 17.91 38.30 22.99
C ARG A 96 17.12 39.19 23.97
N TRP A 97 16.79 38.65 25.14
CA TRP A 97 16.07 39.36 26.19
C TRP A 97 17.01 40.32 26.91
N THR A 98 18.25 39.90 27.17
CA THR A 98 19.28 40.74 27.79
C THR A 98 19.45 42.05 27.02
N ARG A 99 19.71 41.99 25.70
CA ARG A 99 19.91 43.19 24.88
C ARG A 99 18.68 44.12 24.85
N THR A 100 17.49 43.54 24.79
CA THR A 100 16.24 44.32 24.71
C THR A 100 15.92 44.97 26.06
N ILE A 101 16.08 44.23 27.16
CA ILE A 101 15.85 44.74 28.52
C ILE A 101 16.88 45.82 28.88
N THR A 102 18.16 45.61 28.57
CA THR A 102 19.21 46.62 28.82
C THR A 102 18.87 47.94 28.14
N ARG A 103 18.50 47.91 26.86
CA ARG A 103 18.16 49.13 26.12
C ARG A 103 16.87 49.80 26.59
N CYS A 104 15.88 49.06 27.09
CA CYS A 104 14.70 49.66 27.73
C CYS A 104 15.03 50.35 29.06
N LEU A 105 16.06 49.88 29.78
CA LEU A 105 16.44 50.35 31.11
C LEU A 105 17.49 51.47 31.10
N GLU A 106 17.81 52.04 29.93
CA GLU A 106 18.82 53.08 29.80
C GLU A 106 18.41 54.34 30.62
N PRO A 107 19.34 55.01 31.33
CA PRO A 107 18.98 56.10 32.24
C PRO A 107 18.39 57.33 31.53
N ARG A 108 18.81 57.57 30.28
CA ARG A 108 18.35 58.68 29.44
C ARG A 108 17.20 58.22 28.53
N PRO A 109 16.07 58.93 28.49
CA PRO A 109 14.93 58.58 27.65
C PRO A 109 15.27 58.42 26.16
N GLU A 110 16.15 59.26 25.64
CA GLU A 110 16.59 59.29 24.24
C GLU A 110 17.41 58.07 23.80
N ASP A 111 18.03 57.35 24.74
CA ASP A 111 18.84 56.17 24.42
C ASP A 111 17.98 54.86 24.45
N ARG A 112 16.70 54.97 24.83
CA ARG A 112 15.74 53.86 24.84
C ARG A 112 15.18 53.60 23.43
N PHE A 113 14.26 52.65 23.32
CA PHE A 113 13.50 52.47 22.08
C PHE A 113 12.50 53.62 21.89
N ASP A 114 12.18 53.96 20.64
CA ASP A 114 11.24 55.04 20.35
C ASP A 114 9.77 54.59 20.52
N SER A 115 9.52 53.28 20.44
CA SER A 115 8.18 52.70 20.52
C SER A 115 8.18 51.25 20.99
N ALA A 116 7.02 50.80 21.51
CA ALA A 116 6.80 49.40 21.89
C ALA A 116 6.87 48.43 20.69
N GLU A 117 6.62 48.92 19.47
CA GLU A 117 6.75 48.14 18.24
C GLU A 117 8.20 47.78 17.93
N GLN A 118 9.14 48.71 18.17
CA GLN A 118 10.57 48.41 18.04
C GLN A 118 11.03 47.37 19.09
N VAL A 119 10.49 47.43 20.31
CA VAL A 119 10.73 46.42 21.36
C VAL A 119 10.20 45.05 20.92
N TRP A 120 8.99 45.00 20.34
CA TRP A 120 8.42 43.76 19.82
C TRP A 120 9.27 43.14 18.70
N HIS A 121 9.72 43.96 17.74
CA HIS A 121 10.58 43.49 16.65
C HIS A 121 11.95 43.01 17.13
N ALA A 122 12.52 43.61 18.19
CA ALA A 122 13.74 43.12 18.81
C ALA A 122 13.57 41.72 19.44
N LEU A 123 12.35 41.37 19.86
CA LEU A 123 12.01 40.08 20.47
C LEU A 123 11.57 39.01 19.46
N GLU A 124 11.05 39.40 18.29
CA GLU A 124 10.54 38.46 17.29
C GLU A 124 11.66 37.83 16.44
N GLY A 125 12.11 36.64 16.84
CA GLY A 125 13.12 35.85 16.10
C GLY A 125 12.64 35.42 14.71
N ARG A 126 13.58 35.24 13.77
CA ARG A 126 13.42 34.91 12.33
C ARG A 126 12.56 33.65 12.06
N ARG A 127 11.25 33.72 12.28
CA ARG A 127 10.26 32.65 12.00
C ARG A 127 10.05 32.39 10.50
N LEU A 128 10.48 33.30 9.63
CA LEU A 128 10.29 33.18 8.18
C LEU A 128 11.18 32.10 7.56
N VAL A 129 12.43 31.95 8.03
CA VAL A 129 13.35 30.92 7.50
C VAL A 129 12.85 29.52 7.80
N ALA A 130 12.30 29.28 9.00
CA ALA A 130 11.72 27.99 9.37
C ALA A 130 10.50 27.61 8.51
N LYS A 131 9.68 28.60 8.10
CA LYS A 131 8.53 28.37 7.20
C LYS A 131 8.96 27.95 5.79
N TRP A 132 10.00 28.60 5.23
CA TRP A 132 10.52 28.26 3.90
C TRP A 132 11.23 26.90 3.88
N VAL A 133 11.96 26.54 4.94
CA VAL A 133 12.57 25.21 5.07
C VAL A 133 11.51 24.12 5.14
N MET A 134 10.42 24.35 5.87
CA MET A 134 9.32 23.40 5.97
C MET A 134 8.57 23.23 4.65
N ALA A 135 8.34 24.33 3.92
CA ALA A 135 7.74 24.30 2.59
C ALA A 135 8.62 23.54 1.58
N ALA A 136 9.95 23.75 1.62
CA ALA A 136 10.90 23.04 0.78
C ALA A 136 10.92 21.53 1.08
N MET A 137 10.89 21.14 2.36
CA MET A 137 10.81 19.73 2.74
C MET A 137 9.50 19.08 2.30
N LEU A 138 8.37 19.79 2.43
CA LEU A 138 7.08 19.28 1.95
C LEU A 138 7.09 19.08 0.43
N ALA A 139 7.65 20.04 -0.32
CA ALA A 139 7.81 19.92 -1.76
C ALA A 139 8.69 18.73 -2.15
N LEU A 140 9.77 18.49 -1.41
CA LEU A 140 10.65 17.32 -1.62
C LEU A 140 9.93 16.00 -1.35
N ILE A 141 9.13 15.93 -0.27
CA ILE A 141 8.33 14.74 0.06
C ILE A 141 7.27 14.49 -1.02
N VAL A 142 6.58 15.53 -1.49
CA VAL A 142 5.61 15.42 -2.59
C VAL A 142 6.30 14.97 -3.87
N ALA A 143 7.45 15.56 -4.22
CA ALA A 143 8.23 15.14 -5.39
C ALA A 143 8.66 13.67 -5.26
N LEU A 144 9.14 13.25 -4.09
CA LEU A 144 9.52 11.86 -3.80
C LEU A 144 8.31 10.92 -3.95
N LEU A 145 7.16 11.26 -3.37
CA LEU A 145 5.93 10.49 -3.49
C LEU A 145 5.45 10.39 -4.95
N VAL A 146 5.53 11.48 -5.72
CA VAL A 146 5.19 11.50 -7.15
C VAL A 146 6.16 10.64 -7.94
N THR A 147 7.47 10.72 -7.69
CA THR A 147 8.44 9.84 -8.34
C THR A 147 8.18 8.37 -7.98
N LEU A 148 7.96 8.04 -6.71
CA LEU A 148 7.61 6.69 -6.27
C LEU A 148 6.30 6.19 -6.90
N TRP A 149 5.34 7.09 -7.12
CA TRP A 149 4.09 6.78 -7.81
C TRP A 149 4.28 6.55 -9.32
N GLN A 150 5.17 7.30 -9.98
CA GLN A 150 5.53 7.10 -11.38
C GLN A 150 6.41 5.86 -11.61
N LEU A 151 7.25 5.51 -10.64
CA LEU A 151 8.04 4.28 -10.60
C LEU A 151 7.21 3.04 -10.25
N ARG A 152 5.99 3.22 -9.71
CA ARG A 152 5.03 2.14 -9.56
C ARG A 152 4.61 1.71 -10.97
N GLU A 153 5.00 0.50 -11.38
CA GLU A 153 4.67 -0.06 -12.69
C GLU A 153 3.20 0.23 -13.02
N LYS A 154 2.96 1.08 -14.03
CA LYS A 154 1.62 1.20 -14.61
C LYS A 154 1.21 -0.22 -15.00
N PRO A 155 0.06 -0.74 -14.55
CA PRO A 155 -0.38 -2.05 -15.00
C PRO A 155 -0.36 -2.01 -16.53
N GLY A 156 0.41 -2.91 -17.14
CA GLY A 156 0.45 -3.02 -18.59
C GLY A 156 -0.96 -3.19 -19.15
N PRO A 157 -1.15 -2.96 -20.46
CA PRO A 157 -2.45 -3.20 -21.09
C PRO A 157 -2.96 -4.61 -20.70
N PRO A 158 -4.26 -4.76 -20.45
CA PRO A 158 -4.81 -6.03 -19.97
C PRO A 158 -4.46 -7.14 -20.96
N ILE A 159 -3.77 -8.17 -20.47
CA ILE A 159 -3.37 -9.30 -21.28
C ILE A 159 -4.51 -10.31 -21.22
N ARG A 160 -5.12 -10.57 -22.37
CA ARG A 160 -6.05 -11.68 -22.61
C ARG A 160 -5.32 -12.74 -23.42
N LEU A 161 -4.88 -13.81 -22.77
CA LEU A 161 -4.16 -14.92 -23.39
C LEU A 161 -5.17 -16.03 -23.73
N ALA A 162 -5.38 -16.29 -25.03
CA ALA A 162 -6.13 -17.47 -25.45
C ALA A 162 -5.21 -18.67 -25.58
N VAL A 163 -5.50 -19.74 -24.83
CA VAL A 163 -4.84 -21.03 -24.99
C VAL A 163 -5.69 -21.87 -25.93
N LEU A 164 -5.18 -22.11 -27.15
CA LEU A 164 -5.90 -22.89 -28.15
C LEU A 164 -5.73 -24.40 -27.92
N PRO A 165 -6.69 -25.24 -28.35
CA PRO A 165 -6.48 -26.68 -28.36
C PRO A 165 -5.29 -27.06 -29.26
N PHE A 166 -4.67 -28.21 -28.99
CA PHE A 166 -3.55 -28.66 -29.80
C PHE A 166 -3.97 -28.95 -31.25
N SER A 167 -3.20 -28.44 -32.21
CA SER A 167 -3.29 -28.92 -33.59
C SER A 167 -2.42 -30.16 -33.73
N ILE A 168 -3.05 -31.33 -33.86
CA ILE A 168 -2.36 -32.62 -33.95
C ILE A 168 -2.30 -33.06 -35.41
N GLN A 169 -1.11 -33.43 -35.88
CA GLN A 169 -0.87 -34.10 -37.15
C GLN A 169 -0.34 -35.50 -36.88
N GLY A 170 -0.94 -36.52 -37.51
CA GLY A 170 -0.60 -37.93 -37.29
C GLY A 170 -1.47 -38.59 -36.23
N GLU A 171 -0.88 -39.49 -35.44
CA GLU A 171 -1.61 -40.29 -34.44
C GLU A 171 -2.21 -39.41 -33.31
N PRO A 172 -3.45 -39.67 -32.87
CA PRO A 172 -4.07 -38.93 -31.77
C PRO A 172 -3.22 -38.98 -30.49
N VAL A 173 -3.20 -37.86 -29.75
CA VAL A 173 -2.58 -37.77 -28.42
C VAL A 173 -3.69 -37.48 -27.41
N PRO A 174 -4.28 -38.52 -26.77
CA PRO A 174 -5.48 -38.36 -25.94
C PRO A 174 -5.34 -37.40 -24.75
N SER A 175 -4.11 -37.14 -24.31
CA SER A 175 -3.79 -36.28 -23.16
C SER A 175 -3.57 -34.81 -23.53
N ALA A 176 -3.48 -34.48 -24.82
CA ALA A 176 -3.10 -33.14 -25.29
C ALA A 176 -4.06 -32.05 -24.78
N ASP A 177 -5.37 -32.26 -24.88
CA ASP A 177 -6.36 -31.29 -24.41
C ASP A 177 -6.31 -31.11 -22.88
N GLY A 178 -6.01 -32.18 -22.14
CA GLY A 178 -5.82 -32.14 -20.70
C GLY A 178 -4.58 -31.32 -20.30
N ILE A 179 -3.49 -31.45 -21.05
CA ILE A 179 -2.29 -30.62 -20.89
C ILE A 179 -2.62 -29.15 -21.15
N ALA A 180 -3.31 -28.84 -22.25
CA ALA A 180 -3.67 -27.47 -22.59
C ALA A 180 -4.54 -26.83 -21.48
N TYR A 181 -5.48 -27.59 -20.91
CA TYR A 181 -6.33 -27.14 -19.82
C TYR A 181 -5.55 -26.93 -18.50
N ASP A 182 -4.67 -27.87 -18.13
CA ASP A 182 -3.81 -27.73 -16.94
C ASP A 182 -2.85 -26.53 -17.08
N VAL A 183 -2.28 -26.30 -18.27
CA VAL A 183 -1.47 -25.11 -18.57
C VAL A 183 -2.29 -23.84 -18.37
N ALA A 184 -3.50 -23.77 -18.92
CA ALA A 184 -4.37 -22.60 -18.77
C ALA A 184 -4.68 -22.32 -17.28
N ASN A 185 -5.02 -23.35 -16.50
CA ASN A 185 -5.32 -23.20 -15.08
C ASN A 185 -4.10 -22.75 -14.27
N ARG A 186 -2.91 -23.28 -14.56
CA ARG A 186 -1.67 -22.90 -13.85
C ARG A 186 -1.20 -21.49 -14.18
N LEU A 187 -1.57 -20.99 -15.36
CA LEU A 187 -1.28 -19.62 -15.77
C LEU A 187 -2.29 -18.62 -15.20
N SER A 188 -3.53 -19.06 -14.96
CA SER A 188 -4.57 -18.22 -14.37
C SER A 188 -4.15 -17.69 -13.00
N GLY A 189 -4.52 -16.45 -12.70
CA GLY A 189 -4.23 -15.80 -11.42
C GLY A 189 -2.80 -15.29 -11.22
N LEU A 190 -1.88 -15.45 -12.19
CA LEU A 190 -0.47 -15.08 -12.03
C LEU A 190 -0.21 -13.55 -11.90
N ARG A 191 -1.09 -12.70 -12.44
CA ARG A 191 -0.94 -11.24 -12.41
C ARG A 191 -2.30 -10.56 -12.41
N ARG A 192 -2.40 -9.37 -11.80
CA ARG A 192 -3.52 -8.46 -12.04
C ARG A 192 -3.58 -8.08 -13.52
N ASN A 193 -4.78 -7.98 -14.08
CA ASN A 193 -5.04 -7.70 -15.50
C ASN A 193 -4.47 -8.75 -16.47
N PHE A 194 -4.35 -10.01 -16.03
CA PHE A 194 -4.00 -11.15 -16.88
C PHE A 194 -5.14 -12.16 -16.87
N THR A 195 -5.87 -12.26 -17.97
CA THR A 195 -6.98 -13.21 -18.13
C THR A 195 -6.53 -14.33 -19.06
N VAL A 196 -6.73 -15.57 -18.62
CA VAL A 196 -6.51 -16.75 -19.46
C VAL A 196 -7.86 -17.22 -19.98
N ILE A 197 -7.98 -17.34 -21.30
CA ILE A 197 -9.13 -17.97 -21.95
C ILE A 197 -8.76 -19.43 -22.19
N SER A 198 -9.53 -20.34 -21.60
CA SER A 198 -9.21 -21.76 -21.58
C SER A 198 -9.47 -22.42 -22.95
N PRO A 199 -8.82 -23.57 -23.24
CA PRO A 199 -9.09 -24.33 -24.46
C PRO A 199 -10.55 -24.76 -24.58
N ARG A 200 -11.22 -25.00 -23.45
CA ARG A 200 -12.64 -25.35 -23.40
C ARG A 200 -13.50 -24.20 -23.94
N GLU A 201 -13.20 -22.98 -23.52
CA GLU A 201 -13.90 -21.79 -23.98
C GLU A 201 -13.65 -21.54 -25.47
N ALA A 202 -12.40 -21.70 -25.93
CA ALA A 202 -12.07 -21.63 -27.34
C ALA A 202 -12.86 -22.66 -28.16
N THR A 203 -12.90 -23.93 -27.73
CA THR A 203 -13.68 -24.98 -28.39
C THR A 203 -15.19 -24.68 -28.40
N ARG A 204 -15.74 -24.16 -27.29
CA ARG A 204 -17.16 -23.79 -27.19
C ARG A 204 -17.54 -22.71 -28.21
N TYR A 205 -16.67 -21.73 -28.44
CA TYR A 205 -16.85 -20.68 -29.42
C TYR A 205 -16.27 -21.02 -30.81
N GLN A 206 -15.92 -22.30 -31.03
CA GLN A 206 -15.38 -22.81 -32.29
C GLN A 206 -14.10 -22.09 -32.78
N VAL A 207 -13.33 -21.54 -31.84
CA VAL A 207 -12.07 -20.85 -32.11
C VAL A 207 -10.96 -21.87 -32.27
N ARG A 208 -10.46 -22.03 -33.50
CA ARG A 208 -9.37 -22.95 -33.83
C ARG A 208 -8.14 -22.26 -34.40
N THR A 209 -8.30 -21.05 -34.92
CA THR A 209 -7.19 -20.29 -35.49
C THR A 209 -6.80 -19.10 -34.62
N VAL A 210 -5.57 -18.65 -34.82
CA VAL A 210 -5.05 -17.42 -34.21
C VAL A 210 -5.95 -16.22 -34.57
N GLN A 211 -6.46 -16.17 -35.80
CA GLN A 211 -7.33 -15.08 -36.26
C GLN A 211 -8.67 -15.08 -35.53
N ASP A 212 -9.28 -16.26 -35.35
CA ASP A 212 -10.54 -16.40 -34.60
C ASP A 212 -10.37 -15.97 -33.14
N ALA A 213 -9.21 -16.28 -32.54
CA ALA A 213 -8.93 -15.90 -31.16
C ALA A 213 -8.96 -14.37 -30.99
N LYS A 214 -8.48 -13.62 -31.98
CA LYS A 214 -8.55 -12.16 -31.98
C LYS A 214 -9.97 -11.65 -32.21
N SER A 215 -10.68 -12.14 -33.22
CA SER A 215 -11.99 -11.62 -33.61
C SER A 215 -13.13 -12.04 -32.69
N VAL A 216 -13.09 -13.27 -32.15
CA VAL A 216 -14.18 -13.87 -31.37
C VAL A 216 -13.94 -13.69 -29.87
N LEU A 217 -12.73 -13.98 -29.39
CA LEU A 217 -12.42 -13.97 -27.95
C LEU A 217 -11.79 -12.65 -27.47
N ASN A 218 -11.57 -11.71 -28.41
CA ASN A 218 -10.82 -10.48 -28.16
C ASN A 218 -9.47 -10.77 -27.48
N ALA A 219 -8.78 -11.80 -27.95
CA ALA A 219 -7.48 -12.18 -27.42
C ALA A 219 -6.42 -11.14 -27.83
N THR A 220 -5.62 -10.72 -26.85
CA THR A 220 -4.43 -9.87 -27.09
C THR A 220 -3.21 -10.73 -27.41
N HIS A 221 -3.19 -11.94 -26.87
CA HIS A 221 -2.11 -12.90 -27.03
C HIS A 221 -2.70 -14.28 -27.25
N VAL A 222 -1.99 -15.14 -27.98
CA VAL A 222 -2.41 -16.51 -28.26
C VAL A 222 -1.27 -17.46 -27.96
N LEU A 223 -1.55 -18.52 -27.20
CA LEU A 223 -0.69 -19.69 -27.13
C LEU A 223 -1.17 -20.69 -28.19
N GLU A 224 -0.46 -20.74 -29.31
CA GLU A 224 -0.66 -21.76 -30.33
C GLU A 224 0.21 -22.97 -30.01
N MET A 225 -0.37 -24.17 -30.09
CA MET A 225 0.34 -25.42 -29.79
C MET A 225 0.07 -26.42 -30.89
N ARG A 226 1.13 -27.07 -31.38
CA ARG A 226 1.07 -28.06 -32.45
C ARG A 226 1.89 -29.28 -32.07
N ILE A 227 1.34 -30.44 -32.38
CA ILE A 227 1.99 -31.74 -32.21
C ILE A 227 2.06 -32.42 -33.57
N GLN A 228 3.25 -32.88 -33.95
CA GLN A 228 3.41 -33.86 -35.01
C GLN A 228 3.75 -35.21 -34.38
N ASN A 229 2.83 -36.15 -34.45
CA ASN A 229 2.96 -37.46 -33.85
C ASN A 229 3.27 -38.51 -34.93
N SER A 230 4.52 -38.97 -34.95
CA SER A 230 5.01 -40.03 -35.86
C SER A 230 4.93 -41.44 -35.26
N GLY A 231 4.36 -41.59 -34.06
CA GLY A 231 4.20 -42.85 -33.33
C GLY A 231 5.36 -43.19 -32.37
N LYS A 232 6.62 -42.87 -32.71
CA LYS A 232 7.77 -43.08 -31.80
C LYS A 232 8.26 -41.82 -31.10
N VAL A 233 8.15 -40.67 -31.78
CA VAL A 233 8.58 -39.37 -31.27
C VAL A 233 7.47 -38.37 -31.57
N ILE A 234 7.13 -37.58 -30.55
CA ILE A 234 6.23 -36.43 -30.67
C ILE A 234 7.09 -35.19 -30.83
N LEU A 235 7.02 -34.56 -32.00
CA LEU A 235 7.59 -33.22 -32.17
C LEU A 235 6.54 -32.22 -31.70
N ALA A 236 6.74 -31.65 -30.52
CA ALA A 236 5.86 -30.61 -29.98
C ALA A 236 6.46 -29.23 -30.28
N SER A 237 5.60 -28.34 -30.76
CA SER A 237 5.93 -26.94 -30.97
C SER A 237 4.85 -26.05 -30.39
N ALA A 238 5.25 -24.90 -29.85
CA ALA A 238 4.32 -23.91 -29.36
C ALA A 238 4.85 -22.51 -29.58
N ALA A 239 3.97 -21.54 -29.74
CA ALA A 239 4.33 -20.14 -29.91
C ALA A 239 3.38 -19.25 -29.11
N VAL A 240 3.95 -18.25 -28.44
CA VAL A 240 3.20 -17.15 -27.84
C VAL A 240 3.21 -16.01 -28.83
N LEU A 241 2.04 -15.68 -29.37
CA LEU A 241 1.84 -14.67 -30.40
C LEU A 241 1.25 -13.39 -29.80
N ASP A 242 1.72 -12.23 -30.23
CA ASP A 242 1.09 -10.94 -29.98
C ASP A 242 0.12 -10.62 -31.12
N MET A 243 -1.17 -10.44 -30.79
CA MET A 243 -2.23 -10.22 -31.78
C MET A 243 -2.23 -8.81 -32.38
N SER A 244 -1.48 -7.87 -31.82
CA SER A 244 -1.31 -6.53 -32.38
C SER A 244 -0.31 -6.54 -33.54
N SER A 245 0.83 -7.19 -33.35
CA SER A 245 1.90 -7.30 -34.37
C SER A 245 1.80 -8.54 -35.25
N GLY A 246 1.07 -9.57 -34.82
CA GLY A 246 0.99 -10.88 -35.48
C GLY A 246 2.28 -11.71 -35.35
N ARG A 247 3.23 -11.31 -34.50
CA ARG A 247 4.55 -11.94 -34.38
C ARG A 247 4.62 -12.86 -33.17
N ALA A 248 5.42 -13.93 -33.30
CA ALA A 248 5.80 -14.77 -32.17
C ALA A 248 6.77 -14.01 -31.25
N ILE A 249 6.38 -13.85 -29.99
CA ILE A 249 7.22 -13.31 -28.92
C ILE A 249 8.23 -14.37 -28.48
N ARG A 250 7.76 -15.61 -28.35
CA ARG A 250 8.57 -16.75 -27.95
C ARG A 250 8.05 -18.03 -28.58
N GLU A 251 8.98 -18.91 -28.93
CA GLU A 251 8.70 -20.23 -29.48
C GLU A 251 9.32 -21.33 -28.61
N LEU A 252 8.66 -22.48 -28.62
CA LEU A 252 9.10 -23.75 -28.09
C LEU A 252 9.11 -24.74 -29.26
N LYS A 253 10.20 -25.48 -29.40
CA LYS A 253 10.30 -26.66 -30.28
C LYS A 253 11.12 -27.71 -29.56
N GLY A 254 10.64 -28.93 -29.51
CA GLY A 254 11.35 -30.03 -28.87
C GLY A 254 10.76 -31.38 -29.22
N ASP A 255 11.59 -32.40 -29.08
CA ASP A 255 11.21 -33.79 -29.19
C ASP A 255 10.80 -34.30 -27.81
N TYR A 256 9.62 -34.92 -27.75
CA TYR A 256 9.03 -35.45 -26.53
C TYR A 256 8.54 -36.87 -26.76
N SER A 257 8.54 -37.69 -25.71
CA SER A 257 7.77 -38.92 -25.67
C SER A 257 6.30 -38.66 -25.35
N VAL A 258 5.41 -39.60 -25.68
CA VAL A 258 4.01 -39.60 -25.22
C VAL A 258 3.94 -39.56 -23.67
N ASP A 259 4.95 -40.14 -23.01
CA ASP A 259 5.03 -40.21 -21.54
C ASP A 259 5.60 -38.92 -20.91
N ASP A 260 6.23 -38.05 -21.69
CA ASP A 260 6.86 -36.80 -21.22
C ASP A 260 5.85 -35.66 -20.99
N THR A 261 4.57 -36.00 -20.77
CA THR A 261 3.52 -35.03 -20.47
C THR A 261 3.90 -34.02 -19.37
N PRO A 262 4.58 -34.38 -18.25
CA PRO A 262 4.93 -33.40 -17.23
C PRO A 262 6.00 -32.40 -17.73
N LEU A 263 6.94 -32.87 -18.56
CA LEU A 263 8.01 -32.05 -19.13
C LEU A 263 7.45 -31.08 -20.17
N LEU A 264 6.54 -31.56 -21.04
CA LEU A 264 5.87 -30.73 -22.02
C LEU A 264 5.05 -29.62 -21.34
N THR A 265 4.23 -29.94 -20.33
CA THR A 265 3.49 -28.92 -19.57
C THR A 265 4.42 -27.88 -18.96
N LYS A 266 5.50 -28.32 -18.31
CA LYS A 266 6.48 -27.40 -17.69
C LYS A 266 7.10 -26.47 -18.73
N ALA A 267 7.45 -26.99 -19.91
CA ALA A 267 8.00 -26.22 -21.01
C ALA A 267 7.01 -25.19 -21.55
N LEU A 268 5.73 -25.55 -21.70
CA LEU A 268 4.67 -24.64 -22.15
C LEU A 268 4.45 -23.49 -21.16
N ILE A 269 4.36 -23.79 -19.86
CA ILE A 269 4.25 -22.76 -18.82
C ILE A 269 5.46 -21.83 -18.85
N ALA A 270 6.69 -22.38 -18.93
CA ALA A 270 7.91 -21.59 -19.00
C ALA A 270 7.99 -20.71 -20.27
N THR A 271 7.41 -21.19 -21.37
CA THR A 271 7.32 -20.44 -22.63
C THR A 271 6.43 -19.22 -22.45
N VAL A 272 5.22 -19.40 -21.88
CA VAL A 272 4.29 -18.30 -21.63
C VAL A 272 4.83 -17.32 -20.59
N THR A 273 5.31 -17.81 -19.45
CA THR A 273 5.78 -16.93 -18.38
C THR A 273 6.98 -16.11 -18.83
N GLY A 274 7.92 -16.71 -19.58
CA GLY A 274 9.04 -15.98 -20.14
C GLY A 274 8.68 -15.02 -21.28
N ALA A 275 7.69 -15.36 -22.12
CA ALA A 275 7.21 -14.46 -23.18
C ALA A 275 6.55 -13.20 -22.61
N LEU A 276 5.79 -13.35 -21.53
CA LEU A 276 4.96 -12.29 -20.96
C LEU A 276 5.59 -11.63 -19.73
N GLY A 277 6.83 -11.98 -19.37
CA GLY A 277 7.52 -11.47 -18.18
C GLY A 277 6.78 -11.78 -16.88
N LEU A 278 6.01 -12.87 -16.83
CA LEU A 278 5.24 -13.26 -15.65
C LEU A 278 6.17 -13.88 -14.62
N ARG A 279 6.06 -13.42 -13.37
CA ARG A 279 6.68 -14.12 -12.26
C ARG A 279 5.92 -15.43 -12.06
N SER A 280 6.66 -16.53 -12.07
CA SER A 280 6.15 -17.87 -11.82
C SER A 280 5.64 -17.99 -10.39
N GLY A 281 4.42 -17.53 -10.14
CA GLY A 281 3.60 -17.94 -9.00
C GLY A 281 3.05 -19.34 -9.28
N ILE A 282 3.93 -20.32 -9.51
CA ILE A 282 3.52 -21.70 -9.79
C ILE A 282 2.66 -22.14 -8.62
N SER A 283 1.42 -22.53 -8.92
CA SER A 283 0.48 -23.08 -7.94
C SER A 283 1.21 -24.07 -7.03
N LYS A 284 1.10 -23.87 -5.71
CA LYS A 284 1.67 -24.80 -4.71
C LYS A 284 1.11 -26.21 -4.85
N GLU A 285 -0.02 -26.35 -5.53
CA GLU A 285 -0.67 -27.63 -5.76
C GLU A 285 -0.11 -28.32 -7.01
N LEU A 286 0.58 -29.42 -6.76
CA LEU A 286 1.27 -30.22 -7.75
C LEU A 286 0.74 -31.66 -7.69
N VAL A 287 0.73 -32.31 -8.84
CA VAL A 287 0.59 -33.75 -8.95
C VAL A 287 1.98 -34.30 -9.22
N SER A 288 2.35 -35.40 -8.56
CA SER A 288 3.65 -36.05 -8.79
C SER A 288 3.85 -36.39 -10.27
N ALA A 289 5.09 -36.36 -10.75
CA ALA A 289 5.41 -36.62 -12.15
C ALA A 289 4.90 -37.99 -12.64
N SER A 290 4.86 -39.00 -11.76
CA SER A 290 4.36 -40.34 -12.06
C SER A 290 2.82 -40.43 -12.14
N ALA A 291 2.10 -39.62 -11.35
CA ALA A 291 0.63 -39.57 -11.39
C ALA A 291 0.10 -38.64 -12.49
N TYR A 292 0.93 -37.69 -12.94
CA TYR A 292 0.55 -36.61 -13.83
C TYR A 292 -0.06 -37.06 -15.17
N PRO A 293 0.49 -38.07 -15.90
CA PRO A 293 -0.09 -38.52 -17.17
C PRO A 293 -1.54 -38.99 -17.03
N PHE A 294 -1.84 -39.73 -15.95
CA PHE A 294 -3.19 -40.18 -15.64
C PHE A 294 -4.11 -39.01 -15.28
N TYR A 295 -3.61 -38.07 -14.48
CA TYR A 295 -4.37 -36.88 -14.10
C TYR A 295 -4.81 -36.05 -15.31
N VAL A 296 -3.89 -35.71 -16.22
CA VAL A 296 -4.24 -34.92 -17.42
C VAL A 296 -5.11 -35.69 -18.40
N GLN A 297 -4.96 -37.02 -18.49
CA GLN A 297 -5.86 -37.84 -19.30
C GLN A 297 -7.29 -37.81 -18.75
N GLY A 298 -7.46 -37.86 -17.43
CA GLY A 298 -8.76 -37.70 -16.78
C GLY A 298 -9.37 -36.32 -17.05
N ILE A 299 -8.58 -35.25 -16.97
CA ILE A 299 -9.02 -33.89 -17.32
C ILE A 299 -9.49 -33.83 -18.77
N ALA A 300 -8.69 -34.35 -19.71
CA ALA A 300 -9.01 -34.31 -21.13
C ALA A 300 -10.40 -34.92 -21.40
N LEU A 301 -10.70 -36.05 -20.74
CA LEU A 301 -11.98 -36.74 -20.86
C LEU A 301 -13.14 -35.96 -20.23
N VAL A 302 -12.96 -35.40 -19.02
CA VAL A 302 -13.99 -34.59 -18.34
C VAL A 302 -14.33 -33.31 -19.12
N GLN A 303 -13.34 -32.71 -19.76
CA GLN A 303 -13.54 -31.48 -20.53
C GLN A 303 -14.09 -31.72 -21.94
N ARG A 304 -13.95 -32.94 -22.47
CA ARG A 304 -14.43 -33.31 -23.81
C ARG A 304 -15.95 -33.25 -23.90
N ASP A 305 -16.62 -34.03 -23.05
CA ASP A 305 -18.08 -34.16 -23.02
C ASP A 305 -18.53 -34.79 -21.68
N GLY A 306 -19.84 -34.76 -21.40
CA GLY A 306 -20.40 -35.34 -20.17
C GLY A 306 -20.47 -36.87 -20.16
N ASP A 307 -20.42 -37.51 -21.34
CA ASP A 307 -20.55 -38.97 -21.51
C ASP A 307 -19.22 -39.69 -21.25
N SER A 308 -18.10 -38.99 -21.37
CA SER A 308 -16.74 -39.49 -21.20
C SER A 308 -16.34 -39.69 -19.74
N ALA A 309 -17.22 -39.34 -18.80
CA ALA A 309 -16.96 -39.47 -17.37
C ALA A 309 -16.62 -40.90 -16.95
N ASP A 310 -17.23 -41.92 -17.56
CA ASP A 310 -16.91 -43.32 -17.32
C ASP A 310 -15.45 -43.68 -17.66
N GLN A 311 -14.94 -43.08 -18.74
CA GLN A 311 -13.56 -43.27 -19.16
C GLN A 311 -12.61 -42.48 -18.25
N ALA A 312 -13.03 -41.32 -17.74
CA ALA A 312 -12.20 -40.45 -16.91
C ALA A 312 -11.95 -40.99 -15.50
N ILE A 313 -12.96 -41.60 -14.87
CA ILE A 313 -12.91 -42.08 -13.48
C ILE A 313 -11.72 -43.03 -13.21
N PRO A 314 -11.44 -44.06 -14.04
CA PRO A 314 -10.28 -44.92 -13.87
C PRO A 314 -8.95 -44.17 -13.88
N TYR A 315 -8.79 -43.15 -14.73
CA TYR A 315 -7.56 -42.35 -14.78
C TYR A 315 -7.34 -41.55 -13.50
N PHE A 316 -8.38 -40.90 -12.97
CA PHE A 316 -8.26 -40.19 -11.69
C PHE A 316 -8.00 -41.15 -10.53
N ARG A 317 -8.66 -42.31 -10.49
CA ARG A 317 -8.38 -43.34 -9.47
C ARG A 317 -6.91 -43.79 -9.54
N LYS A 318 -6.37 -43.98 -10.74
CA LYS A 318 -4.95 -44.35 -10.90
C LYS A 318 -4.01 -43.23 -10.44
N ALA A 319 -4.33 -41.98 -10.77
CA ALA A 319 -3.57 -40.83 -10.28
C ALA A 319 -3.60 -40.75 -8.74
N ILE A 320 -4.74 -41.00 -8.10
CA ILE A 320 -4.91 -41.03 -6.63
C ILE A 320 -4.11 -42.18 -5.99
N GLU A 321 -4.12 -43.36 -6.61
CA GLU A 321 -3.35 -44.52 -6.13
C GLU A 321 -1.85 -44.21 -6.08
N ILE A 322 -1.34 -43.51 -7.10
CA ILE A 322 0.07 -43.12 -7.21
C ILE A 322 0.38 -41.93 -6.29
N ASP A 323 -0.52 -40.95 -6.21
CA ASP A 323 -0.35 -39.71 -5.43
C ASP A 323 -1.60 -39.36 -4.62
N SER A 324 -1.73 -40.00 -3.46
CA SER A 324 -2.85 -39.79 -2.53
C SER A 324 -2.78 -38.48 -1.75
N ARG A 325 -1.68 -37.71 -1.89
CA ARG A 325 -1.46 -36.45 -1.18
C ARG A 325 -1.89 -35.22 -1.99
N SER A 326 -2.10 -35.36 -3.29
CA SER A 326 -2.58 -34.28 -4.14
C SER A 326 -4.10 -34.17 -4.10
N ALA A 327 -4.65 -32.96 -3.93
CA ALA A 327 -6.11 -32.76 -3.94
C ALA A 327 -6.69 -32.72 -5.36
N LEU A 328 -5.88 -32.35 -6.36
CA LEU A 328 -6.30 -32.19 -7.76
C LEU A 328 -6.93 -33.45 -8.38
N PRO A 329 -6.36 -34.66 -8.22
CA PRO A 329 -6.99 -35.88 -8.74
C PRO A 329 -8.35 -36.19 -8.08
N TYR A 330 -8.51 -35.88 -6.79
CA TYR A 330 -9.79 -36.04 -6.10
C TYR A 330 -10.85 -35.04 -6.60
N ALA A 331 -10.46 -33.79 -6.88
CA ALA A 331 -11.35 -32.79 -7.47
C ALA A 331 -11.83 -33.23 -8.87
N GLY A 332 -10.91 -33.70 -9.71
CA GLY A 332 -11.24 -34.22 -11.05
C GLY A 332 -12.12 -35.48 -10.99
N LEU A 333 -11.85 -36.39 -10.06
CA LEU A 333 -12.69 -37.57 -9.81
C LEU A 333 -14.12 -37.15 -9.43
N ALA A 334 -14.26 -36.19 -8.52
CA ALA A 334 -15.56 -35.71 -8.09
C ALA A 334 -16.33 -35.05 -9.25
N GLU A 335 -15.67 -34.25 -10.09
CA GLU A 335 -16.30 -33.64 -11.25
C GLU A 335 -16.79 -34.70 -12.25
N ALA A 336 -16.00 -35.74 -12.53
CA ALA A 336 -16.43 -36.85 -13.38
C ALA A 336 -17.63 -37.61 -12.77
N GLN A 337 -17.62 -37.84 -11.46
CA GLN A 337 -18.75 -38.48 -10.76
C GLN A 337 -20.01 -37.60 -10.79
N LEU A 338 -19.88 -36.28 -10.67
CA LEU A 338 -21.00 -35.35 -10.80
C LEU A 338 -21.56 -35.34 -12.24
N GLN A 339 -20.70 -35.43 -13.26
CA GLN A 339 -21.16 -35.61 -14.65
C GLN A 339 -22.00 -36.89 -14.82
N LYS A 340 -21.55 -38.02 -14.23
CA LYS A 340 -22.33 -39.27 -14.20
C LYS A 340 -23.68 -39.09 -13.50
N PHE A 341 -23.71 -38.40 -12.37
CA PHE A 341 -24.96 -38.12 -11.68
C PHE A 341 -25.90 -37.28 -12.55
N SER A 342 -25.42 -36.18 -13.12
CA SER A 342 -26.21 -35.28 -13.99
C SER A 342 -26.75 -35.97 -15.25
N SER A 343 -26.03 -37.00 -15.74
CA SER A 343 -26.43 -37.80 -16.89
C SER A 343 -27.40 -38.94 -16.53
N GLY A 344 -27.88 -39.01 -15.28
CA GLY A 344 -28.92 -39.96 -14.86
C GLY A 344 -28.43 -41.33 -14.40
N TYR A 345 -27.13 -41.55 -14.19
CA TYR A 345 -26.56 -42.86 -13.78
C TYR A 345 -26.77 -43.22 -12.29
N GLY A 346 -27.56 -42.44 -11.56
CA GLY A 346 -28.02 -42.75 -10.20
C GLY A 346 -27.30 -42.02 -9.05
N ARG A 347 -27.95 -41.97 -7.88
CA ARG A 347 -27.51 -41.22 -6.69
C ARG A 347 -26.18 -41.67 -6.10
N GLN A 348 -25.77 -42.92 -6.33
CA GLN A 348 -24.47 -43.43 -5.86
C GLN A 348 -23.28 -42.55 -6.29
N TRP A 349 -23.37 -41.94 -7.48
CA TRP A 349 -22.29 -41.09 -8.00
C TRP A 349 -22.20 -39.77 -7.24
N LEU A 350 -23.35 -39.24 -6.77
CA LEU A 350 -23.40 -38.06 -5.92
C LEU A 350 -22.74 -38.32 -4.56
N GLU A 351 -23.00 -39.49 -3.95
CA GLU A 351 -22.39 -39.90 -2.69
C GLU A 351 -20.88 -40.10 -2.82
N GLN A 352 -20.42 -40.72 -3.92
CA GLN A 352 -18.98 -40.87 -4.18
C GLN A 352 -18.30 -39.53 -4.45
N ALA A 353 -18.97 -38.62 -5.19
CA ALA A 353 -18.46 -37.27 -5.42
C ALA A 353 -18.31 -36.49 -4.10
N GLN A 354 -19.28 -36.61 -3.19
CA GLN A 354 -19.20 -36.03 -1.86
C GLN A 354 -17.97 -36.55 -1.09
N GLN A 355 -17.71 -37.86 -1.11
CA GLN A 355 -16.54 -38.45 -0.47
C GLN A 355 -15.22 -37.93 -1.08
N ALA A 356 -15.15 -37.86 -2.41
CA ALA A 356 -13.99 -37.35 -3.12
C ALA A 356 -13.72 -35.87 -2.78
N ILE A 357 -14.76 -35.02 -2.76
CA ILE A 357 -14.64 -33.60 -2.38
C ILE A 357 -14.24 -33.45 -0.92
N THR A 358 -14.81 -34.23 0.00
CA THR A 358 -14.40 -34.20 1.41
C THR A 358 -12.92 -34.55 1.56
N LYS A 359 -12.44 -35.56 0.84
CA LYS A 359 -11.02 -35.91 0.84
C LYS A 359 -10.17 -34.80 0.21
N ALA A 360 -10.60 -34.21 -0.89
CA ALA A 360 -9.89 -33.12 -1.55
C ALA A 360 -9.78 -31.88 -0.64
N LYS A 361 -10.87 -31.46 0.02
CA LYS A 361 -10.86 -30.36 0.99
C LYS A 361 -9.93 -30.62 2.17
N SER A 362 -9.80 -31.87 2.62
CA SER A 362 -8.86 -32.23 3.69
C SER A 362 -7.39 -32.06 3.30
N LEU A 363 -7.08 -32.11 2.00
CA LEU A 363 -5.74 -31.91 1.45
C LEU A 363 -5.47 -30.44 1.12
N ASN A 364 -6.44 -29.78 0.46
CA ASN A 364 -6.39 -28.36 0.17
C ASN A 364 -7.81 -27.77 0.00
N ALA A 365 -8.31 -27.09 1.04
CA ALA A 365 -9.65 -26.49 1.03
C ALA A 365 -9.73 -25.20 0.19
N ASP A 366 -8.62 -24.47 0.03
CA ASP A 366 -8.53 -23.25 -0.79
C ASP A 366 -8.02 -23.56 -2.22
N SER A 367 -8.08 -24.82 -2.66
CA SER A 367 -7.80 -25.17 -4.05
C SER A 367 -8.94 -24.72 -4.95
N VAL A 368 -8.64 -23.93 -5.98
CA VAL A 368 -9.64 -23.47 -6.96
C VAL A 368 -10.41 -24.64 -7.58
N PRO A 369 -9.76 -25.69 -8.15
CA PRO A 369 -10.48 -26.88 -8.64
C PRO A 369 -11.36 -27.57 -7.59
N VAL A 370 -10.92 -27.65 -6.33
CA VAL A 370 -11.71 -28.27 -5.25
C VAL A 370 -12.95 -27.44 -4.92
N LEU A 371 -12.81 -26.12 -4.85
CA LEU A 371 -13.91 -25.20 -4.61
C LEU A 371 -14.93 -25.22 -5.76
N LEU A 372 -14.47 -25.28 -7.00
CA LEU A 372 -15.36 -25.40 -8.17
C LEU A 372 -16.13 -26.74 -8.18
N ALA A 373 -15.47 -27.85 -7.86
CA ALA A 373 -16.12 -29.16 -7.76
C ALA A 373 -17.11 -29.20 -6.58
N SER A 374 -16.74 -28.62 -5.44
CA SER A 374 -17.62 -28.49 -4.27
C SER A 374 -18.85 -27.64 -4.56
N GLY A 375 -18.68 -26.52 -5.25
CA GLY A 375 -19.77 -25.68 -5.69
C GLY A 375 -20.74 -26.43 -6.61
N LEU A 376 -20.21 -27.22 -7.55
CA LEU A 376 -21.03 -28.07 -8.42
C LEU A 376 -21.81 -29.13 -7.62
N LEU A 377 -21.16 -29.79 -6.66
CA LEU A 377 -21.84 -30.76 -5.79
C LEU A 377 -23.00 -30.13 -5.02
N ASN A 378 -22.76 -28.97 -4.40
CA ASN A 378 -23.78 -28.23 -3.66
C ASN A 378 -24.94 -27.81 -4.58
N GLN A 379 -24.65 -27.43 -5.83
CA GLN A 379 -25.67 -27.13 -6.83
C GLN A 379 -26.54 -28.37 -7.13
N GLU A 380 -25.93 -29.52 -7.40
CA GLU A 380 -26.65 -30.79 -7.67
C GLU A 380 -27.49 -31.26 -6.48
N GLN A 381 -27.10 -30.91 -5.25
CA GLN A 381 -27.86 -31.19 -4.02
C GLN A 381 -28.95 -30.15 -3.72
N GLY A 382 -29.01 -29.04 -4.46
CA GLY A 382 -29.94 -27.93 -4.24
C GLY A 382 -29.51 -26.94 -3.14
N PHE A 383 -28.28 -27.02 -2.64
CA PHE A 383 -27.70 -26.09 -1.67
C PHE A 383 -27.07 -24.88 -2.36
N TYR A 384 -27.87 -24.10 -3.09
CA TYR A 384 -27.41 -22.99 -3.93
C TYR A 384 -26.59 -21.94 -3.16
N GLU A 385 -26.97 -21.60 -1.92
CA GLU A 385 -26.18 -20.65 -1.12
C GLU A 385 -24.76 -21.17 -0.83
N GLN A 386 -24.61 -22.46 -0.56
CA GLN A 386 -23.30 -23.07 -0.34
C GLN A 386 -22.51 -23.14 -1.65
N ALA A 387 -23.20 -23.42 -2.76
CA ALA A 387 -22.59 -23.41 -4.09
C ALA A 387 -22.03 -22.02 -4.45
N VAL A 388 -22.82 -20.96 -4.26
CA VAL A 388 -22.38 -19.58 -4.49
C VAL A 388 -21.21 -19.21 -3.60
N ARG A 389 -21.21 -19.61 -2.31
CA ARG A 389 -20.09 -19.35 -1.40
C ARG A 389 -18.80 -20.01 -1.87
N ASP A 390 -18.83 -21.30 -2.20
CA ASP A 390 -17.64 -22.04 -2.63
C ASP A 390 -17.07 -21.48 -3.94
N ILE A 391 -17.93 -21.17 -4.92
CA ILE A 391 -17.45 -20.66 -6.22
C ILE A 391 -17.03 -19.18 -6.13
N SER A 392 -17.68 -18.37 -5.28
CA SER A 392 -17.23 -17.00 -5.01
C SER A 392 -15.84 -17.02 -4.37
N ARG A 393 -15.58 -17.94 -3.44
CA ARG A 393 -14.25 -18.13 -2.86
C ARG A 393 -13.21 -18.51 -3.91
N ALA A 394 -13.57 -19.35 -4.88
CA ALA A 394 -12.70 -19.68 -6.01
C ALA A 394 -12.36 -18.43 -6.85
N ALA A 395 -13.36 -17.57 -7.12
CA ALA A 395 -13.17 -16.31 -7.83
C ALA A 395 -12.40 -15.25 -7.01
N GLU A 396 -12.45 -15.29 -5.68
CA GLU A 396 -11.60 -14.43 -4.84
C GLU A 396 -10.13 -14.85 -4.91
N ILE A 397 -9.86 -16.17 -4.91
CA ILE A 397 -8.51 -16.72 -4.97
C ILE A 397 -7.91 -16.51 -6.37
N ASP A 398 -8.72 -16.75 -7.40
CA ASP A 398 -8.37 -16.48 -8.80
C ASP A 398 -9.47 -15.65 -9.47
N ALA A 399 -9.32 -14.32 -9.36
CA ALA A 399 -10.21 -13.35 -9.97
C ALA A 399 -10.27 -13.43 -11.51
N THR A 400 -9.33 -14.16 -12.11
CA THR A 400 -9.18 -14.27 -13.57
C THR A 400 -9.68 -15.60 -14.11
N SER A 401 -10.14 -16.51 -13.24
CA SER A 401 -10.71 -17.80 -13.62
C SER A 401 -12.03 -17.63 -14.38
N SER A 402 -12.02 -17.87 -15.70
CA SER A 402 -13.24 -17.79 -16.50
C SER A 402 -14.27 -18.86 -16.08
N ASP A 403 -13.81 -20.03 -15.64
CA ASP A 403 -14.69 -21.11 -15.17
C ASP A 403 -15.41 -20.79 -13.87
N ALA A 404 -14.77 -20.09 -12.93
CA ALA A 404 -15.43 -19.65 -11.69
C ALA A 404 -16.58 -18.68 -12.00
N TRP A 405 -16.31 -17.65 -12.80
CA TRP A 405 -17.32 -16.66 -13.19
C TRP A 405 -18.46 -17.27 -13.99
N ARG A 406 -18.17 -18.20 -14.91
CA ARG A 406 -19.19 -18.92 -15.69
C ARG A 406 -20.11 -19.74 -14.79
N ARG A 407 -19.56 -20.44 -13.80
CA ARG A 407 -20.36 -21.24 -12.86
C ARG A 407 -21.20 -20.36 -11.95
N LEU A 408 -20.67 -19.23 -11.46
CA LEU A 408 -21.48 -18.24 -10.73
C LEU A 408 -22.64 -17.71 -11.59
N ALA A 409 -22.38 -17.37 -12.85
CA ALA A 409 -23.41 -16.91 -13.77
C ALA A 409 -24.48 -17.95 -14.10
N THR A 410 -24.21 -19.24 -13.86
CA THR A 410 -25.21 -20.31 -14.02
C THR A 410 -26.05 -20.53 -12.76
N LEU A 411 -25.55 -20.07 -11.60
CA LEU A 411 -26.22 -20.20 -10.30
C LEU A 411 -27.18 -19.04 -9.99
N TYR A 412 -26.88 -17.85 -10.52
CA TYR A 412 -27.79 -16.71 -10.55
C TYR A 412 -28.76 -16.82 -11.71
#